data_AF-A0A7Y8HSK8-F1
#
_entry.id   AF-A0A7Y8HSK8-F1
#
_cell.length_a   1.000
_cell.length_b   1.000
_cell.length_c   1.000
_cell.angle_alpha   90.00
_cell.angle_beta   90.00
_cell.angle_gamma   90.00
#
_symmetry.space_group_name_H-M   'P 1'
#
loop_
_entity.id
_entity.type
_entity.pdbx_description
1 polymer ?
#
loop_
_entity_poly.entity_id
_entity_poly.type
_entity_poly.pdbx_seq_one_letter_code
_entity_poly.pdbx_strand_id
1 'polypeptide(L)' 'MPRKSSVKDVGTINIRDVPKDFLHLVRLAATLERRTIKGFLLALAEERIQELEKKGMLPKGNKSY' A
#
# COMPACT_ATOMS: atom_id res chain seq x y z
N MET A 1 5.78 26.12 -22.60
CA MET A 1 6.79 25.06 -22.38
C MET A 1 6.16 23.98 -21.49
N PRO A 2 5.97 22.73 -21.93
CA PRO A 2 5.47 21.69 -21.04
C PRO A 2 6.63 21.14 -20.19
N ARG A 3 6.52 21.25 -18.86
CA ARG A 3 7.47 20.70 -17.90
C ARG A 3 7.33 19.17 -17.91
N LYS A 4 8.25 18.48 -18.58
CA LYS A 4 8.36 17.02 -18.58
C LYS A 4 8.84 16.58 -17.18
N SER A 5 7.91 16.23 -16.28
CA SER A 5 8.26 15.70 -14.96
C SER A 5 8.51 14.21 -15.06
N SER A 6 9.79 13.83 -15.09
CA SER A 6 10.30 12.47 -15.02
C SER A 6 10.21 11.90 -13.59
N VAL A 7 9.01 11.90 -13.01
CA VAL A 7 8.74 11.18 -11.75
C VAL A 7 8.08 9.86 -12.15
N LYS A 8 8.87 8.79 -12.10
CA LYS A 8 8.49 7.39 -12.35
C LYS A 8 7.09 7.08 -11.80
N ASP A 9 6.30 6.31 -12.54
CA ASP A 9 4.89 5.97 -12.31
C ASP A 9 4.54 5.70 -10.83
N VAL A 10 4.12 6.75 -10.10
CA VAL A 10 3.62 6.64 -8.72
C VAL A 10 2.10 6.69 -8.74
N GLY A 11 1.45 5.61 -8.33
CA GLY A 11 0.02 5.57 -8.07
C GLY A 11 -0.34 6.23 -6.73
N THR A 12 -1.47 6.94 -6.67
CA THR A 12 -2.03 7.48 -5.43
C THR A 12 -3.30 6.72 -5.05
N ILE A 13 -3.38 6.29 -3.79
CA ILE A 13 -4.58 5.64 -3.23
C ILE A 13 -5.23 6.63 -2.26
N ASN A 14 -6.49 6.97 -2.52
CA ASN A 14 -7.33 7.77 -1.61
C ASN A 14 -8.36 6.85 -0.96
N ILE A 15 -8.28 6.69 0.35
CA ILE A 15 -9.23 5.89 1.13
C ILE A 15 -10.16 6.87 1.85
N ARG A 16 -11.46 6.81 1.55
CA ARG A 16 -12.50 7.64 2.17
C ARG A 16 -13.38 6.81 3.09
N ASP A 17 -14.14 7.48 3.95
CA ASP A 17 -15.17 6.87 4.81
C ASP A 17 -14.63 5.80 5.78
N VAL A 18 -13.37 5.95 6.20
CA VAL A 18 -12.76 5.07 7.20
C VAL A 18 -13.32 5.41 8.59
N PRO A 19 -13.85 4.43 9.35
CA PRO A 19 -14.27 4.65 10.73
C PRO A 19 -13.12 5.22 11.57
N LYS A 20 -13.39 6.28 12.34
CA LYS A 20 -12.37 6.97 13.14
C LYS A 20 -11.68 6.02 14.13
N ASP A 21 -12.44 5.15 14.76
CA ASP A 21 -11.93 4.18 15.72
C ASP A 21 -10.98 3.18 15.05
N PHE A 22 -11.31 2.74 13.84
CA PHE A 22 -10.43 1.88 13.06
C PHE A 22 -9.13 2.59 12.68
N LEU A 23 -9.20 3.85 12.22
CA LEU A 23 -8.02 4.63 11.90
C LEU A 23 -7.11 4.86 13.13
N HIS A 24 -7.71 5.02 14.31
CA HIS A 24 -6.98 5.11 15.57
C HIS A 24 -6.21 3.82 15.86
N LEU A 25 -6.85 2.66 15.73
CA LEU A 25 -6.20 1.35 15.91
C LEU A 25 -5.07 1.13 14.90
N VAL A 26 -5.27 1.49 13.63
CA VAL A 26 -4.22 1.43 12.60
C VAL A 26 -3.02 2.30 12.97
N ARG A 27 -3.25 3.49 13.52
CA ARG A 27 -2.17 4.37 13.97
C ARG A 27 -1.39 3.79 15.15
N LEU A 28 -2.09 3.17 16.10
CA LEU A 28 -1.45 2.48 17.22
C LEU A 28 -0.62 1.28 16.75
N ALA A 29 -1.17 0.43 15.88
CA ALA A 29 -0.46 -0.70 15.29
C ALA A 29 0.81 -0.27 14.55
N ALA A 30 0.71 0.76 13.70
CA ALA A 30 1.87 1.33 13.00
C ALA A 30 2.95 1.85 13.99
N THR A 31 2.52 2.45 15.10
CA THR A 31 3.42 2.97 16.14
C THR A 31 4.15 1.83 16.86
N LEU A 32 3.46 0.75 17.20
CA LEU A 32 4.05 -0.44 17.82
C LEU A 32 5.14 -1.06 16.95
N GLU A 33 4.93 -1.07 15.63
CA GLU A 33 5.90 -1.55 14.65
C GLU A 33 6.99 -0.53 14.28
N ARG A 34 6.97 0.67 14.88
CA ARG A 34 7.87 1.79 14.56
C ARG A 34 7.86 2.17 13.07
N ARG A 35 6.68 2.12 12.45
CA ARG A 35 6.46 2.44 11.03
C ARG A 35 5.48 3.60 10.87
N THR A 36 5.49 4.23 9.71
CA THR A 36 4.42 5.16 9.33
C THR A 36 3.15 4.38 8.97
N ILE A 37 1.97 5.02 9.04
CA ILE A 37 0.70 4.40 8.61
C ILE A 37 0.81 3.89 7.17
N LYS A 38 1.42 4.67 6.28
CA LYS A 38 1.69 4.24 4.90
C LYS A 38 2.53 2.97 4.86
N GLY A 39 3.64 2.94 5.60
CA GLY A 39 4.54 1.78 5.62
C GLY A 39 3.88 0.52 6.19
N PHE A 40 3.05 0.68 7.22
CA PHE A 40 2.26 -0.40 7.80
C PHE A 40 1.25 -0.97 6.79
N LEU A 41 0.45 -0.11 6.15
CA LEU A 41 -0.54 -0.54 5.16
C LEU A 41 0.08 -1.18 3.92
N LEU A 42 1.21 -0.65 3.44
CA LEU A 42 1.94 -1.22 2.31
C LEU A 42 2.52 -2.59 2.66
N ALA A 43 3.12 -2.76 3.85
CA ALA A 43 3.65 -4.05 4.26
C ALA A 43 2.55 -5.13 4.34
N LEU A 44 1.39 -4.79 4.93
CA LEU A 44 0.23 -5.68 4.96
C LEU A 44 -0.27 -6.04 3.55
N ALA A 45 -0.33 -5.06 2.65
CA ALA A 45 -0.74 -5.30 1.28
C ALA A 45 0.27 -6.18 0.52
N GLU A 46 1.57 -5.93 0.66
CA GLU A 46 2.64 -6.71 0.04
C GLU A 46 2.63 -8.16 0.52
N GLU A 47 2.55 -8.40 1.83
CA GLU A 47 2.45 -9.74 2.39
C GLU A 47 1.23 -10.48 1.84
N ARG A 48 0.07 -9.81 1.82
CA ARG A 48 -1.16 -10.42 1.31
C ARG A 48 -1.09 -10.70 -0.19
N ILE A 49 -0.48 -9.82 -0.97
CA ILE A 49 -0.26 -10.02 -2.42
C ILE A 49 0.64 -11.24 -2.64
N GLN A 50 1.76 -11.34 -1.92
CA GLN A 50 2.68 -12.48 -2.02
C GLN A 50 1.99 -13.81 -1.68
N GLU A 51 1.10 -13.83 -0.68
CA GLU A 51 0.29 -15.02 -0.40
C GLU A 51 -0.64 -15.40 -1.56
N LEU A 52 -1.29 -14.40 -2.16
CA LEU A 52 -2.21 -14.62 -3.27
C LEU A 52 -1.47 -15.06 -4.55
N GLU A 53 -0.28 -14.53 -4.79
CA GLU A 53 0.62 -15.00 -5.86
C GLU A 53 1.05 -16.46 -5.64
N LYS A 54 1.38 -16.85 -4.40
CA LYS A 54 1.71 -18.25 -4.06
C LYS A 54 0.53 -19.19 -4.29
N LYS A 55 -0.69 -18.71 -4.03
CA LYS A 55 -1.95 -19.44 -4.27
C LYS A 55 -2.37 -19.46 -5.75
N GLY A 56 -1.64 -18.75 -6.63
CA GLY A 56 -1.98 -18.62 -8.05
C GLY A 56 -3.20 -17.74 -8.33
N MET A 57 -3.65 -16.97 -7.34
CA MET A 57 -4.80 -16.05 -7.47
C MET A 57 -4.41 -14.70 -8.07
N LEU A 58 -3.14 -14.31 -7.93
CA LEU A 58 -2.57 -13.15 -8.60
C LEU A 58 -1.44 -13.58 -9.54
N PRO A 59 -1.27 -12.89 -10.69
CA PRO A 59 -0.12 -13.12 -11.55
C PRO A 59 1.16 -12.79 -10.78
N LYS A 60 2.13 -13.71 -10.77
CA LYS A 60 3.46 -13.44 -10.23
C LYS A 60 4.08 -12.32 -11.05
N GLY A 61 4.46 -11.23 -10.38
CA GLY A 61 4.87 -9.97 -11.01
C GLY A 61 5.71 -10.12 -12.30
N ASN A 62 5.03 -9.99 -13.45
CA ASN A 62 5.67 -9.55 -14.68
C ASN A 62 5.49 -8.04 -14.76
N LYS A 63 6.59 -7.30 -14.75
CA LYS A 63 6.64 -5.87 -15.04
C LYS A 63 5.90 -5.58 -16.36
N SER A 64 4.72 -4.98 -16.28
CA SER A 64 4.17 -4.07 -17.29
C SER A 64 2.81 -3.58 -16.82
N TYR A 65 2.80 -2.51 -16.02
CA TYR A 65 1.79 -1.45 -16.04
C TYR A 65 2.46 -0.17 -15.54
#